data_AF-A0A932K7J5-F1
#
_entry.id   AF-A0A932K7J5-F1
#
_cell.length_a   1.000
_cell.length_b   1.000
_cell.length_c   1.000
_cell.angle_alpha   90.00
_cell.angle_beta   90.00
_cell.angle_gamma   90.00
#
_symmetry.space_group_name_H-M   'P 1'
#
loop_
_entity.id
_entity.type
_entity.pdbx_description
1 polymer ?
#
loop_
_entity_poly.entity_id
_entity_poly.type
_entity_poly.pdbx_seq_one_letter_code
_entity_poly.pdbx_strand_id
1 'polypeptide(L)' 'MLRNMLRRGIRAVQHGADPTPATWLGGKVIPTYSQDRVVSGIPPSPTPEEDRRLLREIGRKVVEESQRFA' A
#
# COMPACT_ATOMS: atom_id res chain seq x y z
N MET A 1 7.29 -0.57 -0.66
CA MET A 1 7.11 -1.38 0.57
C MET A 1 6.18 -2.61 0.47
N LEU A 2 4.95 -2.54 -0.08
CA LEU A 2 4.00 -3.68 -0.17
C LEU A 2 4.60 -4.95 -0.81
N ARG A 3 5.35 -4.82 -1.91
CA ARG A 3 6.01 -5.95 -2.56
C ARG A 3 7.00 -6.69 -1.63
N ASN A 4 7.71 -5.95 -0.78
CA ASN A 4 8.63 -6.55 0.19
C ASN A 4 7.84 -7.23 1.33
N MET A 5 6.74 -6.62 1.77
CA MET A 5 5.83 -7.21 2.75
C MET A 5 5.23 -8.53 2.25
N LEU A 6 4.74 -8.57 1.00
CA LEU A 6 4.23 -9.78 0.36
C LEU A 6 5.31 -10.87 0.26
N ARG A 7 6.53 -10.51 -0.18
CA ARG A 7 7.65 -11.47 -0.23
C ARG A 7 7.99 -12.05 1.13
N ARG A 8 7.96 -11.24 2.20
CA ARG A 8 8.17 -11.72 3.56
C ARG A 8 7.03 -12.62 4.04
N GLY A 9 5.78 -12.26 3.74
CA GLY A 9 4.62 -13.10 4.06
C GLY A 9 4.67 -14.46 3.37
N ILE A 10 5.00 -14.50 2.07
CA ILE A 10 5.18 -15.74 1.31
C ILE A 10 6.26 -16.62 1.95
N ARG A 11 7.41 -16.03 2.30
CA ARG A 11 8.49 -16.78 2.98
C ARG A 11 8.04 -17.28 4.36
N ALA A 12 7.32 -16.49 5.14
CA ALA A 12 6.83 -16.92 6.45
C ALA A 12 5.98 -18.19 6.32
N VAL A 13 5.00 -18.18 5.41
CA VAL A 13 4.14 -19.34 5.14
C VAL A 13 4.95 -20.55 4.68
N GLN A 14 5.94 -20.36 3.81
CA GLN A 14 6.82 -21.45 3.36
C GLN A 14 7.62 -22.10 4.50
N HIS A 15 7.88 -21.37 5.58
CA HIS A 15 8.61 -21.87 6.75
C HIS A 15 7.67 -22.29 7.90
N GLY A 16 6.35 -22.39 7.64
CA GLY A 16 5.36 -22.77 8.64
C GLY A 16 5.07 -21.69 9.69
N ALA A 17 5.44 -20.42 9.42
CA ALA A 17 5.19 -19.29 10.29
C ALA A 17 4.08 -18.38 9.75
N ASP A 18 3.39 -17.68 10.65
CA ASP A 18 2.33 -16.76 10.25
C ASP A 18 2.89 -15.50 9.58
N PRO A 19 2.32 -15.08 8.43
CA PRO A 19 2.72 -13.85 7.78
C PRO A 19 2.27 -12.64 8.61
N THR A 20 3.11 -11.61 8.67
CA THR A 20 2.74 -10.35 9.31
C THR A 20 1.53 -9.72 8.59
N PRO A 21 0.45 -9.35 9.30
CA PRO A 21 -0.71 -8.76 8.67
C PRO A 21 -0.38 -7.43 8.01
N ALA A 22 -0.97 -7.20 6.83
CA ALA A 22 -0.74 -5.99 6.04
C ALA A 22 -1.28 -4.72 6.70
N THR A 23 -2.25 -4.88 7.59
CA THR A 23 -3.05 -3.79 8.17
C THR A 23 -2.76 -3.56 9.66
N TRP A 24 -2.23 -4.57 10.36
CA TRP A 24 -2.21 -4.62 11.82
C TRP A 24 -0.94 -5.28 12.35
N LEU A 25 -0.16 -4.53 13.13
CA LEU A 25 0.95 -5.07 13.92
C LEU A 25 0.72 -4.71 15.38
N GLY A 26 0.56 -5.71 16.25
CA GLY A 26 0.48 -5.50 17.70
C GLY A 26 -0.63 -4.54 18.15
N GLY A 27 -1.79 -4.58 17.51
CA GLY A 27 -2.93 -3.74 17.91
C GLY A 27 -3.00 -2.36 17.23
N LYS A 28 -2.04 -2.03 16.38
CA LYS A 28 -1.90 -0.69 15.80
C LYS A 28 -1.98 -0.75 14.28
N VAL A 29 -2.67 0.24 13.72
CA VAL A 29 -2.69 0.50 12.28
C VAL A 29 -1.27 0.77 11.84
N ILE A 30 -0.78 0.00 10.87
CA ILE A 30 0.51 0.25 10.26
C ILE A 30 0.34 1.40 9.25
N PRO A 31 0.97 2.57 9.44
CA PRO A 31 0.94 3.63 8.44
C PRO A 31 1.77 3.20 7.24
N THR A 32 1.16 2.46 6.32
CA THR A 32 1.81 2.13 5.06
C THR A 32 1.70 3.35 4.16
N TYR A 33 2.77 4.14 4.06
CA TYR A 33 2.90 5.11 2.98
C TYR A 33 2.78 4.34 1.66
N SER A 34 1.86 4.79 0.82
CA SER A 34 1.49 4.16 -0.44
C SER A 34 2.72 3.72 -1.21
N GLN A 35 2.82 2.40 -1.37
CA GLN A 35 3.46 1.69 -2.48
C GLN A 35 4.47 2.52 -3.32
N ASP A 36 5.78 2.36 -3.07
CA ASP A 36 6.89 2.89 -3.92
C ASP A 36 6.77 2.65 -5.45
N ARG A 37 5.74 1.93 -5.94
CA ARG A 37 5.64 1.54 -7.35
C ARG A 37 4.29 1.00 -7.81
N VAL A 38 3.17 1.44 -7.24
CA VAL A 38 1.84 0.94 -7.65
C VAL A 38 0.93 2.09 -8.05
N VAL A 39 1.41 2.93 -8.97
CA VAL A 39 0.54 3.27 -10.09
C VAL A 39 1.36 3.10 -11.35
N SER A 40 1.33 1.90 -11.93
CA SER A 40 1.93 1.66 -13.24
C SER A 40 1.27 2.60 -14.25
N GLY A 41 2.04 3.49 -14.86
CA GLY A 41 1.55 4.45 -15.85
C GLY A 41 1.32 5.87 -15.35
N ILE A 42 1.53 6.17 -14.06
CA ILE A 42 1.53 7.56 -13.58
C ILE A 42 2.98 8.02 -13.37
N PRO A 43 3.47 9.00 -14.16
CA PRO A 43 4.77 9.60 -13.91
C PRO A 43 4.74 10.38 -12.57
N PRO A 44 5.84 10.38 -11.81
CA PRO A 44 5.95 11.22 -10.62
C PRO A 44 5.78 12.70 -10.99
N SER A 45 5.17 13.48 -10.10
CA SER A 45 4.98 14.92 -10.32
C SER A 45 6.32 15.68 -10.25
N PRO A 46 6.42 16.86 -10.87
CA PRO A 46 7.66 17.64 -10.92
C PRO A 46 8.22 18.02 -9.54
N THR A 47 7.36 18.14 -8.52
CA THR A 47 7.76 18.47 -7.15
C THR A 47 7.23 17.47 -6.12
N PRO A 48 7.93 17.29 -4.98
CA PRO A 48 7.47 16.42 -3.89
C PRO A 48 6.10 16.81 -3.32
N GLU A 49 5.79 18.11 -3.28
CA GLU A 49 4.52 18.64 -2.80
C GLU A 49 3.36 18.29 -3.74
N GLU A 50 3.56 18.44 -5.04
CA GLU A 50 2.59 18.04 -6.06
C GLU A 50 2.37 16.52 -6.07
N ASP A 51 3.45 15.76 -5.92
CA ASP A 51 3.37 14.30 -5.90
C ASP A 51 2.58 13.80 -4.69
N ARG A 52 2.79 14.41 -3.52
CA ARG A 52 1.98 14.14 -2.31
C ARG A 52 0.51 14.49 -2.51
N ARG A 53 0.20 15.58 -3.22
CA ARG A 53 -1.18 15.98 -3.52
C ARG A 53 -1.84 14.96 -4.46
N LEU A 54 -1.14 14.57 -5.52
CA LEU A 54 -1.58 13.58 -6.50
C LEU A 54 -1.86 12.22 -5.85
N LEU A 55 -0.94 11.73 -5.01
CA LEU A 55 -1.11 10.47 -4.29
C LEU A 55 -2.35 10.47 -3.38
N ARG A 56 -2.63 11.59 -2.69
CA ARG A 56 -3.82 11.73 -1.84
C ARG A 56 -5.12 11.79 -2.63
N GLU A 57 -5.11 12.41 -3.80
CA GLU A 57 -6.28 12.45 -4.68
C GLU A 57 -6.61 11.06 -5.24
N ILE A 58 -5.61 10.36 -5.78
CA ILE A 58 -5.76 9.01 -6.30
C ILE A 58 -6.22 8.06 -5.19
N GLY A 59 -5.61 8.14 -4.00
CA GLY A 59 -6.01 7.33 -2.86
C GLY A 59 -7.49 7.48 -2.50
N ARG A 60 -8.03 8.71 -2.55
CA ARG A 60 -9.46 8.96 -2.29
C ARG A 60 -10.36 8.34 -3.36
N LYS A 61 -10.02 8.51 -4.64
CA LYS A 61 -10.78 7.93 -5.76
C LYS A 61 -10.87 6.41 -5.69
N VAL A 62 -9.76 5.73 -5.36
CA VAL A 62 -9.72 4.27 -5.22
C VAL A 62 -10.60 3.80 -4.06
N VAL A 63 -10.59 4.51 -2.93
CA VAL A 63 -11.46 4.18 -1.79
C VAL A 63 -12.94 4.34 -2.18
N GLU A 64 -13.30 5.46 -2.78
CA GLU A 64 -14.67 5.71 -3.26
C GLU A 64 -15.12 4.63 -4.26
N GLU A 65 -14.25 4.22 -5.19
CA GLU A 65 -14.54 3.15 -6.14
C GLU A 65 -14.72 1.79 -5.44
N SER A 66 -13.83 1.45 -4.49
CA SER A 66 -13.93 0.18 -3.76
C SER A 66 -15.22 0.05 -2.94
N GLN A 67 -15.75 1.18 -2.43
CA GLN A 67 -17.01 1.22 -1.68
C GLN A 67 -18.24 1.06 -2.56
N ARG A 68 -18.15 1.31 -3.87
CA ARG A 68 -19.25 1.07 -4.81
C ARG A 68 -19.46 -0.40 -5.13
N PHE A 69 -18.45 -1.24 -4.91
CA PHE A 69 -18.46 -2.67 -5.20
C PHE A 69 -18.54 -3.55 -3.93
N ALA A 70 -18.75 -2.93 -2.76
CA ALA A 70 -18.91 -3.59 -1.46
C ALA A 70 -20.38 -3.56 -1.03
#